data_AF-A0A2N2LVA2-F1
#
_entry.id   AF-A0A2N2LVA2-F1
#
_cell.length_a   1.000
_cell.length_b   1.000
_cell.length_c   1.000
_cell.angle_alpha   90.00
_cell.angle_beta   90.00
_cell.angle_gamma   90.00
#
_symmetry.space_group_name_H-M   'P 1'
#
loop_
_entity.id
_entity.type
_entity.pdbx_description
1 polymer ?
#
loop_
_entity_poly.entity_id
_entity_poly.type
_entity_poly.pdbx_seq_one_letter_code
_entity_poly.pdbx_strand_id
1 'polypeptide(L)'
;MIDLDSVLDLALAEGLAISYIGKPGTLCSKRWSKEEELYIQENIGRLSYEQIAIDLGRSRDAVKIRQYRRGLPAPSRRSGWLTGNQAANILGVDIHAIMRLAKWGCLPVEIIPGVRGILNIRKITLYRWATRPNNWIYFKVDKIQDPHLQRLVIKAQERWGDKWISIGEAAKLLGLAGHGKSLNTRIHRGHLEESRWNGIWFFPLSSVERLKGTIGVGRGAGNKIMHERSKVITRADRWMLHAKRELGWTCKRIAQSMGNPKWNEKSVQNRLTRLKSFEEEGCKHENL
;
A
#
# COMPACT_ATOMS: atom_id res chain seq x y z
N MET A 1 -25.91 28.78 42.84
CA MET A 1 -24.71 29.02 43.67
C MET A 1 -24.10 27.65 43.89
N ILE A 2 -23.07 27.31 43.12
CA ILE A 2 -22.44 25.98 43.17
C ILE A 2 -21.63 25.95 44.46
N ASP A 3 -21.95 25.01 45.33
CA ASP A 3 -21.30 24.80 46.61
C ASP A 3 -19.82 24.46 46.37
N LEU A 4 -18.94 25.40 46.71
CA LEU A 4 -17.50 25.29 46.52
C LEU A 4 -16.90 24.16 47.38
N ASP A 5 -17.57 23.78 48.46
CA ASP A 5 -17.13 22.70 49.35
C ASP A 5 -17.35 21.33 48.70
N SER A 6 -18.44 21.17 47.92
CA SER A 6 -18.73 19.93 47.16
C SER A 6 -17.70 19.65 46.05
N VAL A 7 -17.20 20.70 45.40
CA VAL A 7 -16.17 20.58 44.34
C VAL A 7 -14.79 20.29 44.95
N LEU A 8 -14.51 20.85 46.14
CA LEU A 8 -13.28 20.56 46.87
C LEU A 8 -13.25 19.12 47.37
N ASP A 9 -14.38 18.58 47.86
CA ASP A 9 -14.49 17.19 48.32
C ASP A 9 -14.32 16.18 47.18
N LEU A 10 -14.83 16.49 45.98
CA LEU A 10 -14.63 15.67 44.78
C LEU A 10 -13.17 15.72 44.29
N ALA A 11 -12.54 16.90 44.30
CA ALA A 11 -11.14 17.06 43.93
C ALA A 11 -10.19 16.42 44.97
N LEU A 12 -10.55 16.41 46.25
CA LEU A 12 -9.83 15.70 47.31
C LEU A 12 -10.03 14.19 47.20
N ALA A 13 -11.22 13.70 46.83
CA ALA A 13 -11.46 12.29 46.54
C ALA A 13 -10.68 11.80 45.30
N GLU A 14 -10.62 12.58 44.22
CA GLU A 14 -9.81 12.28 43.04
C GLU A 14 -8.30 12.41 43.32
N GLY A 15 -7.88 13.38 44.13
CA GLY A 15 -6.50 13.56 44.58
C GLY A 15 -6.01 12.47 45.54
N LEU A 16 -6.89 11.96 46.41
CA LEU A 16 -6.60 10.83 47.29
C LEU A 16 -6.56 9.49 46.52
N ALA A 17 -7.34 9.34 45.45
CA ALA A 17 -7.22 8.19 44.55
C ALA A 17 -5.86 8.15 43.83
N ILE A 18 -5.24 9.31 43.58
CA ILE A 18 -3.90 9.42 42.96
C ILE A 18 -2.77 9.22 43.98
N SER A 19 -2.97 9.52 45.27
CA SER A 19 -1.96 9.30 46.33
C SER A 19 -1.91 7.88 46.88
N TYR A 20 -2.83 6.99 46.45
CA TYR A 20 -2.74 5.54 46.66
C TYR A 20 -1.77 4.82 45.70
N ILE A 21 -0.89 5.55 45.02
CA ILE A 21 0.33 4.99 44.43
C ILE A 21 1.31 4.73 45.59
N GLY A 22 1.20 3.52 46.13
CA GLY A 22 1.74 3.09 47.41
C GLY A 22 3.21 3.41 47.67
N LYS A 23 3.48 3.87 48.90
CA LYS A 23 4.77 3.72 49.56
C LYS A 23 5.19 2.23 49.51
N PRO A 24 6.46 1.90 49.22
CA PRO A 24 6.97 0.54 49.28
C PRO A 24 7.20 0.16 50.74
N GLY A 25 6.10 -0.13 51.45
CA GLY A 25 6.11 -0.55 52.84
C GLY A 25 5.30 -1.84 52.99
N THR A 26 6.01 -2.97 53.01
CA THR A 26 5.56 -4.22 53.65
C THR A 26 4.20 -4.78 53.19
N LEU A 27 4.06 -5.07 51.87
CA LEU A 27 3.11 -6.11 51.42
C LEU A 27 3.66 -7.48 51.85
N CYS A 28 3.48 -7.80 53.13
CA CYS A 28 3.68 -9.12 53.69
C CYS A 28 3.12 -10.17 52.72
N SER A 29 3.88 -11.26 52.51
CA SER A 29 3.67 -12.25 51.46
C SER A 29 2.27 -12.88 51.48
N LYS A 30 1.26 -12.17 50.94
CA LYS A 30 -0.07 -12.70 50.77
C LYS A 30 0.07 -13.90 49.86
N ARG A 31 -0.17 -15.10 50.39
CA ARG A 31 -0.17 -16.35 49.61
C ARG A 31 -1.10 -16.15 48.42
N TRP A 32 -0.70 -16.67 47.26
CA TRP A 32 -1.54 -16.64 46.07
C TRP A 32 -2.75 -17.53 46.29
N SER A 33 -3.96 -16.98 46.11
CA SER A 33 -5.20 -17.76 46.15
C SER A 33 -5.36 -18.56 44.86
N LYS A 34 -6.26 -19.57 44.88
CA LYS A 34 -6.55 -20.37 43.67
C LYS A 34 -7.24 -19.52 42.61
N GLU A 35 -8.09 -18.59 43.04
CA GLU A 35 -8.82 -17.66 42.18
C GLU A 35 -7.86 -16.70 41.48
N GLU A 36 -6.89 -16.13 42.20
CA GLU A 36 -5.84 -15.29 41.62
C GLU A 36 -5.03 -16.06 40.56
N GLU A 37 -4.74 -17.35 40.81
CA GLU A 37 -4.00 -18.19 39.87
C GLU A 37 -4.78 -18.51 38.59
N LEU A 38 -6.06 -18.89 38.73
CA LEU A 38 -6.95 -19.11 37.60
C LEU A 38 -7.10 -17.83 36.78
N TYR A 39 -7.26 -16.69 37.46
CA TYR A 39 -7.37 -15.39 36.80
C TYR A 39 -6.12 -15.06 35.98
N ILE A 40 -4.92 -15.30 36.51
CA ILE A 40 -3.66 -15.14 35.76
C ILE A 40 -3.65 -16.07 34.55
N GLN A 41 -3.96 -17.35 34.73
CA GLN A 41 -3.92 -18.34 33.66
C GLN A 41 -4.87 -17.99 32.50
N GLU A 42 -6.05 -17.49 32.81
CA GLU A 42 -7.07 -17.11 31.84
C GLU A 42 -6.77 -15.77 31.14
N ASN A 43 -6.18 -14.81 31.86
CA ASN A 43 -6.01 -13.45 31.36
C ASN A 43 -4.62 -13.14 30.81
N ILE A 44 -3.61 -13.98 31.08
CA ILE A 44 -2.25 -13.77 30.55
C ILE A 44 -2.34 -13.43 29.07
N GLY A 45 -1.84 -12.23 28.75
CA GLY A 45 -1.85 -11.47 27.49
C GLY A 45 -3.09 -11.56 26.60
N ARG A 46 -4.25 -11.76 27.21
CA ARG A 46 -5.45 -10.98 26.82
C ARG A 46 -5.37 -9.59 27.43
N LEU A 47 -4.87 -9.50 28.66
CA LEU A 47 -4.61 -8.27 29.40
C LEU A 47 -3.10 -8.04 29.58
N SER A 48 -2.70 -6.78 29.76
CA SER A 48 -1.33 -6.44 30.13
C SER A 48 -1.04 -6.87 31.56
N TYR A 49 0.25 -7.01 31.92
CA TYR A 49 0.61 -7.35 33.30
C TYR A 49 0.20 -6.26 34.29
N GLU A 50 0.16 -5.01 33.85
CA GLU A 50 -0.29 -3.85 34.61
C GLU A 50 -1.79 -3.94 34.91
N GLN A 51 -2.60 -4.30 33.93
CA GLN A 51 -4.05 -4.50 34.11
C GLN A 51 -4.33 -5.65 35.09
N ILE A 52 -3.72 -6.82 34.87
CA ILE A 52 -3.87 -7.98 35.77
C ILE A 52 -3.42 -7.62 37.19
N ALA A 53 -2.36 -6.81 37.33
CA ALA A 53 -1.87 -6.36 38.63
C ALA A 53 -2.88 -5.45 39.34
N ILE A 54 -3.50 -4.51 38.62
CA ILE A 54 -4.57 -3.65 39.15
C ILE A 54 -5.76 -4.51 39.60
N ASP A 55 -6.22 -5.43 38.76
CA ASP A 55 -7.39 -6.27 39.03
C ASP A 55 -7.20 -7.17 40.25
N LEU A 56 -5.96 -7.61 40.51
CA LEU A 56 -5.62 -8.46 41.65
C LEU A 56 -5.13 -7.68 42.89
N GLY A 57 -4.97 -6.35 42.80
CA GLY A 57 -4.33 -5.55 43.84
C GLY A 57 -2.89 -5.98 44.15
N ARG A 58 -2.14 -6.39 43.12
CA ARG A 58 -0.74 -6.85 43.20
C ARG A 58 0.18 -5.91 42.41
N SER A 59 1.49 -6.09 42.53
CA SER A 59 2.44 -5.42 41.64
C SER A 59 2.58 -6.18 40.31
N ARG A 60 2.84 -5.45 39.23
CA ARG A 60 3.14 -5.99 37.89
C ARG A 60 4.24 -7.06 37.93
N ASP A 61 5.32 -6.80 38.68
CA ASP A 61 6.43 -7.74 38.78
C ASP A 61 6.07 -9.00 39.58
N ALA A 62 5.18 -8.91 40.58
CA ALA A 62 4.67 -10.08 41.28
C ALA A 62 3.88 -11.01 40.35
N VAL A 63 3.02 -10.44 39.49
CA VAL A 63 2.27 -11.20 38.45
C VAL A 63 3.25 -11.86 37.48
N LYS A 64 4.25 -11.13 36.99
CA LYS A 64 5.26 -11.65 36.05
C LYS A 64 6.09 -12.78 36.66
N ILE A 65 6.59 -12.61 37.89
CA ILE A 65 7.33 -13.65 38.62
C ILE A 65 6.43 -14.87 38.86
N ARG A 66 5.15 -14.66 39.18
CA ARG A 66 4.21 -15.76 39.40
C ARG A 66 3.97 -16.56 38.12
N GLN A 67 3.73 -15.89 37.01
CA GLN A 67 3.61 -16.48 35.66
C GLN A 67 4.83 -17.34 35.33
N TYR A 68 6.04 -16.82 35.53
CA TYR A 68 7.28 -17.56 35.31
C TYR A 68 7.39 -18.80 36.20
N ARG A 69 7.15 -18.67 37.51
CA ARG A 69 7.24 -19.79 38.48
C ARG A 69 6.21 -20.88 38.25
N ARG A 70 5.06 -20.55 37.66
CA ARG A 70 4.03 -21.52 37.27
C ARG A 70 4.30 -22.18 35.91
N GLY A 71 5.39 -21.83 35.23
CA GLY A 71 5.73 -22.39 33.92
C GLY A 71 4.75 -22.01 32.81
N LEU A 72 3.93 -20.97 33.02
CA LEU A 72 2.99 -20.50 32.01
C LEU A 72 3.77 -19.82 30.87
N PRO A 73 3.43 -20.05 29.60
CA PRO A 73 4.16 -19.45 28.49
C PRO A 73 4.00 -17.93 28.49
N ALA A 74 5.06 -17.24 28.07
CA ALA A 74 4.97 -15.80 27.82
C ALA A 74 3.87 -15.51 26.79
N PRO A 75 3.22 -14.33 26.82
CA PRO A 75 2.18 -13.95 25.86
C PRO A 75 2.56 -14.17 24.39
N SER A 76 3.82 -13.93 24.03
CA SER A 76 4.36 -14.11 22.68
C SER A 76 4.58 -15.57 22.27
N ARG A 77 4.52 -16.51 23.21
CA ARG A 77 4.78 -17.96 23.00
C ARG A 77 3.52 -18.81 23.22
N ARG A 78 2.33 -18.23 23.20
CA ARG A 78 1.09 -18.99 23.30
C ARG A 78 0.93 -19.94 22.12
N SER A 79 0.42 -21.14 22.41
CA SER A 79 0.07 -22.10 21.37
C SER A 79 -0.98 -21.52 20.42
N GLY A 80 -0.78 -21.75 19.11
CA GLY A 80 -1.68 -21.25 18.05
C GLY A 80 -1.48 -19.79 17.64
N TRP A 81 -0.56 -19.06 18.29
CA TRP A 81 -0.24 -17.67 17.96
C TRP A 81 1.19 -17.55 17.42
N LEU A 82 1.41 -16.53 16.60
CA LEU A 82 2.67 -16.22 15.94
C LEU A 82 2.99 -14.74 16.14
N THR A 83 4.22 -14.47 16.52
CA THR A 83 4.77 -13.11 16.42
C THR A 83 4.96 -12.73 14.95
N GLY A 84 5.07 -11.43 14.66
CA GLY A 84 5.40 -10.95 13.32
C GLY A 84 6.65 -11.62 12.72
N ASN A 85 7.70 -11.82 13.53
CA ASN A 85 8.92 -12.51 13.09
C ASN A 85 8.68 -13.98 12.76
N GLN A 86 7.88 -14.69 13.55
CA GLN A 86 7.53 -16.08 13.25
C GLN A 86 6.70 -16.19 11.96
N ALA A 87 5.76 -15.26 11.75
CA ALA A 87 5.00 -15.22 10.49
C ALA A 87 5.88 -14.90 9.28
N ALA A 88 6.82 -13.96 9.43
CA ALA A 88 7.81 -13.61 8.40
C ALA A 88 8.67 -14.84 8.02
N ASN A 89 9.18 -15.55 9.02
CA ASN A 89 9.94 -16.78 8.82
C ASN A 89 9.11 -17.86 8.13
N ILE A 90 7.88 -18.10 8.58
CA ILE A 90 6.97 -19.08 7.96
C ILE A 90 6.75 -18.77 6.47
N LEU A 91 6.50 -17.51 6.12
CA LEU A 91 6.25 -17.09 4.74
C LEU A 91 7.53 -16.91 3.90
N GLY A 92 8.71 -16.91 4.53
CA GLY A 92 9.98 -16.60 3.86
C GLY A 92 10.04 -15.18 3.32
N VAL A 93 9.50 -14.21 4.08
CA VAL A 93 9.50 -12.79 3.73
C VAL A 93 10.19 -11.97 4.80
N ASP A 94 10.57 -10.74 4.45
CA ASP A 94 11.09 -9.77 5.40
C ASP A 94 10.04 -9.32 6.42
N ILE A 95 10.46 -9.05 7.67
CA ILE A 95 9.57 -8.62 8.75
C ILE A 95 8.86 -7.29 8.43
N HIS A 96 9.52 -6.36 7.75
CA HIS A 96 8.90 -5.10 7.36
C HIS A 96 7.83 -5.29 6.28
N ALA A 97 7.87 -6.38 5.50
CA ALA A 97 6.76 -6.76 4.63
C ALA A 97 5.52 -7.12 5.46
N ILE A 98 5.66 -7.94 6.51
CA ILE A 98 4.58 -8.25 7.45
C ILE A 98 4.05 -6.99 8.14
N MET A 99 4.94 -6.11 8.62
CA MET A 99 4.54 -4.85 9.25
C MET A 99 3.74 -3.95 8.29
N ARG A 100 4.13 -3.87 7.02
CA ARG A 100 3.37 -3.12 6.01
C ARG A 100 2.00 -3.75 5.74
N LEU A 101 1.92 -5.07 5.61
CA LEU A 101 0.65 -5.79 5.44
C LEU A 101 -0.31 -5.56 6.62
N ALA A 102 0.22 -5.59 7.84
CA ALA A 102 -0.51 -5.24 9.05
C ALA A 102 -1.00 -3.79 9.02
N LYS A 103 -0.10 -2.85 8.73
CA LYS A 103 -0.42 -1.41 8.67
C LYS A 103 -1.50 -1.08 7.63
N TRP A 104 -1.53 -1.79 6.52
CA TRP A 104 -2.52 -1.61 5.45
C TRP A 104 -3.80 -2.44 5.65
N GLY A 105 -3.91 -3.21 6.74
CA GLY A 105 -5.07 -4.05 7.01
C GLY A 105 -5.20 -5.26 6.08
N CYS A 106 -4.18 -5.56 5.27
CA CYS A 106 -4.18 -6.72 4.37
C CYS A 106 -4.05 -8.03 5.14
N LEU A 107 -3.25 -8.03 6.22
CA LEU A 107 -3.08 -9.17 7.10
C LEU A 107 -3.77 -8.88 8.44
N PRO A 108 -4.74 -9.70 8.87
CA PRO A 108 -5.38 -9.52 10.16
C PRO A 108 -4.38 -9.80 11.29
N VAL A 109 -4.12 -8.80 12.12
CA VAL A 109 -3.17 -8.87 13.23
C VAL A 109 -3.78 -8.26 14.49
N GLU A 110 -3.33 -8.74 15.65
CA GLU A 110 -3.57 -8.15 16.95
C GLU A 110 -2.25 -7.60 17.51
N ILE A 111 -2.30 -6.65 18.44
CA ILE A 111 -1.11 -6.16 19.14
C ILE A 111 -1.11 -6.79 20.53
N ILE A 112 0.03 -7.36 20.94
CA ILE A 112 0.14 -7.93 22.29
C ILE A 112 0.03 -6.80 23.33
N PRO A 113 -0.93 -6.86 24.27
CA PRO A 113 -1.08 -5.84 25.30
C PRO A 113 0.14 -5.83 26.25
N GLY A 114 0.57 -4.64 26.68
CA GLY A 114 1.67 -4.48 27.63
C GLY A 114 3.08 -4.69 27.06
N VAL A 115 3.22 -4.87 25.74
CA VAL A 115 4.52 -4.99 25.07
C VAL A 115 4.60 -4.00 23.91
N ARG A 116 5.82 -3.57 23.57
CA ARG A 116 6.09 -2.57 22.53
C ARG A 116 5.65 -3.06 21.15
N GLY A 117 4.39 -2.82 20.78
CA GLY A 117 3.88 -2.94 19.41
C GLY A 117 4.11 -4.29 18.72
N ILE A 118 4.28 -5.37 19.49
CA ILE A 118 4.57 -6.69 18.90
C ILE A 118 3.31 -7.21 18.24
N LEU A 119 3.42 -7.50 16.95
CA LEU A 119 2.36 -8.11 16.16
C LEU A 119 2.10 -9.54 16.65
N ASN A 120 0.84 -9.87 16.83
CA ASN A 120 0.32 -11.18 17.22
C ASN A 120 -0.66 -11.66 16.15
N ILE A 121 -0.40 -12.84 15.59
CA ILE A 121 -1.12 -13.36 14.44
C ILE A 121 -1.57 -14.77 14.80
N ARG A 122 -2.86 -15.06 14.71
CA ARG A 122 -3.34 -16.44 14.86
C ARG A 122 -2.78 -17.28 13.71
N LYS A 123 -2.17 -18.43 14.03
CA LYS A 123 -1.59 -19.35 13.05
C LYS A 123 -2.61 -19.73 11.97
N ILE A 124 -3.83 -20.08 12.37
CA ILE A 124 -4.90 -20.42 11.42
C ILE A 124 -5.31 -19.26 10.51
N THR A 125 -5.27 -18.03 11.01
CA THR A 125 -5.57 -16.83 10.23
C THR A 125 -4.49 -16.60 9.18
N LEU A 126 -3.21 -16.73 9.55
CA LEU A 126 -2.10 -16.64 8.60
C LEU A 126 -2.23 -17.69 7.49
N TYR A 127 -2.59 -18.93 7.83
CA TYR A 127 -2.70 -20.02 6.87
C TYR A 127 -3.86 -19.77 5.91
N ARG A 128 -5.05 -19.43 6.43
CA ARG A 128 -6.21 -19.06 5.60
C ARG A 128 -5.89 -17.88 4.69
N TRP A 129 -5.21 -16.87 5.21
CA TRP A 129 -4.78 -15.72 4.44
C TRP A 129 -3.83 -16.14 3.32
N ALA A 130 -2.78 -16.90 3.60
CA ALA A 130 -1.78 -17.32 2.61
C ALA A 130 -2.36 -18.27 1.54
N THR A 131 -3.44 -19.00 1.82
CA THR A 131 -4.09 -19.86 0.82
C THR A 131 -4.99 -19.10 -0.17
N ARG A 132 -5.24 -17.80 0.01
CA ARG A 132 -6.09 -17.02 -0.91
C ARG A 132 -5.27 -16.51 -2.10
N PRO A 133 -5.75 -16.70 -3.36
CA PRO A 133 -5.03 -16.27 -4.55
C PRO A 133 -4.61 -14.80 -4.54
N ASN A 134 -5.48 -13.90 -4.08
CA ASN A 134 -5.23 -12.46 -4.04
C ASN A 134 -4.01 -12.07 -3.18
N ASN A 135 -3.57 -12.95 -2.27
CA ASN A 135 -2.46 -12.67 -1.36
C ASN A 135 -1.10 -13.16 -1.90
N TRP A 136 -1.07 -13.94 -2.99
CA TRP A 136 0.19 -14.45 -3.57
C TRP A 136 1.02 -13.39 -4.26
N ILE A 137 0.49 -12.17 -4.44
CA ILE A 137 1.28 -11.02 -4.88
C ILE A 137 2.25 -10.51 -3.79
N TYR A 138 2.02 -10.89 -2.53
CA TYR A 138 2.76 -10.38 -1.37
C TYR A 138 3.98 -11.23 -0.99
N PHE A 139 4.05 -12.47 -1.46
CA PHE A 139 5.11 -13.42 -1.11
C PHE A 139 5.32 -14.44 -2.22
N LYS A 140 6.44 -15.15 -2.18
CA LYS A 140 6.77 -16.20 -3.15
C LYS A 140 6.55 -17.58 -2.53
N VAL A 141 5.80 -18.43 -3.21
CA VAL A 141 5.40 -19.76 -2.69
C VAL A 141 6.59 -20.70 -2.51
N ASP A 142 7.61 -20.60 -3.37
CA ASP A 142 8.87 -21.34 -3.27
C ASP A 142 9.73 -20.92 -2.06
N LYS A 143 9.43 -19.77 -1.43
CA LYS A 143 10.18 -19.26 -0.27
C LYS A 143 9.54 -19.59 1.07
N ILE A 144 8.31 -20.10 1.08
CA ILE A 144 7.62 -20.52 2.31
C ILE A 144 8.46 -21.58 3.02
N GLN A 145 8.82 -21.32 4.27
CA GLN A 145 9.67 -22.22 5.06
C GLN A 145 8.89 -23.31 5.77
N ASP A 146 7.61 -23.07 6.09
CA ASP A 146 6.76 -24.11 6.69
C ASP A 146 6.26 -25.10 5.62
N PRO A 147 6.69 -26.38 5.65
CA PRO A 147 6.35 -27.33 4.59
C PRO A 147 4.85 -27.63 4.53
N HIS A 148 4.17 -27.56 5.67
CA HIS A 148 2.72 -27.80 5.73
C HIS A 148 1.95 -26.67 5.03
N LEU A 149 2.24 -25.41 5.37
CA LEU A 149 1.66 -24.27 4.69
C LEU A 149 1.98 -24.26 3.20
N GLN A 150 3.23 -24.55 2.83
CA GLN A 150 3.63 -24.58 1.42
C GLN A 150 2.79 -25.59 0.62
N ARG A 151 2.60 -26.81 1.13
CA ARG A 151 1.73 -27.82 0.50
C ARG A 151 0.28 -27.34 0.35
N LEU A 152 -0.26 -26.63 1.33
CA LEU A 152 -1.61 -26.08 1.26
C LEU A 152 -1.72 -24.99 0.18
N VAL A 153 -0.73 -24.11 0.10
CA VAL A 153 -0.69 -23.04 -0.91
C VAL A 153 -0.54 -23.61 -2.31
N ILE A 154 0.31 -24.63 -2.53
CA ILE A 154 0.46 -25.30 -3.83
C ILE A 154 -0.88 -25.90 -4.28
N LYS A 155 -1.57 -26.65 -3.42
CA LYS A 155 -2.90 -27.20 -3.74
C LYS A 155 -3.93 -26.10 -4.05
N ALA A 156 -3.84 -24.97 -3.36
CA ALA A 156 -4.70 -23.83 -3.65
C ALA A 156 -4.38 -23.19 -5.01
N GLN A 157 -3.10 -23.11 -5.39
CA GLN A 157 -2.66 -22.64 -6.71
C GLN A 157 -3.16 -23.54 -7.83
N GLU A 158 -3.03 -24.86 -7.67
CA GLU A 158 -3.54 -25.85 -8.63
C GLU A 158 -5.04 -25.70 -8.85
N ARG A 159 -5.82 -25.50 -7.77
CA ARG A 159 -7.27 -25.27 -7.86
C ARG A 159 -7.62 -23.93 -8.50
N TRP A 160 -6.80 -22.90 -8.28
CA TRP A 160 -7.02 -21.58 -8.89
C TRP A 160 -6.77 -21.64 -10.40
N GLY A 161 -5.76 -22.40 -10.84
CA GLY A 161 -5.50 -22.64 -12.26
C GLY A 161 -5.00 -21.41 -13.03
N ASP A 162 -4.51 -20.39 -12.34
CA ASP A 162 -4.03 -19.14 -12.94
C ASP A 162 -2.71 -18.70 -12.30
N LYS A 163 -2.15 -17.58 -12.75
CA LYS A 163 -0.91 -16.99 -12.25
C LYS A 163 -0.99 -15.48 -12.22
N TRP A 164 -0.52 -14.87 -11.13
CA TRP A 164 -0.27 -13.43 -11.10
C TRP A 164 0.95 -13.07 -11.95
N ILE A 165 0.77 -12.12 -12.86
CA ILE A 165 1.85 -11.56 -13.68
C ILE A 165 1.97 -10.06 -13.43
N SER A 166 3.21 -9.57 -13.48
CA SER A 166 3.52 -8.15 -13.35
C SER A 166 3.10 -7.36 -14.59
N ILE A 167 2.98 -6.04 -14.44
CA ILE A 167 2.77 -5.11 -15.56
C ILE A 167 3.77 -5.29 -16.72
N GLY A 168 5.05 -5.60 -16.42
CA GLY A 168 6.07 -5.81 -17.44
C GLY A 168 5.85 -7.10 -18.23
N GLU A 169 5.52 -8.19 -17.53
CA GLU A 169 5.18 -9.47 -18.17
C GLU A 169 3.90 -9.37 -18.97
N ALA A 170 2.88 -8.70 -18.45
CA ALA A 170 1.63 -8.43 -19.15
C ALA A 170 1.89 -7.62 -20.44
N ALA A 171 2.69 -6.55 -20.36
CA ALA A 171 3.05 -5.77 -21.54
C ALA A 171 3.81 -6.61 -22.58
N LYS A 172 4.71 -7.50 -22.15
CA LYS A 172 5.43 -8.42 -23.04
C LYS A 172 4.48 -9.40 -23.73
N LEU A 173 3.55 -10.01 -22.99
CA LEU A 173 2.55 -10.94 -23.53
C LEU A 173 1.62 -10.29 -24.56
N LEU A 174 1.35 -9.00 -24.40
CA LEU A 174 0.51 -8.21 -25.29
C LEU A 174 1.28 -7.60 -26.48
N GLY A 175 2.59 -7.85 -26.60
CA GLY A 175 3.42 -7.26 -27.67
C GLY A 175 3.64 -5.75 -27.51
N LEU A 176 3.47 -5.21 -26.30
CA LEU A 176 3.58 -3.79 -25.97
C LEU A 176 4.95 -3.44 -25.37
N ALA A 177 6.03 -4.11 -25.80
CA ALA A 177 7.37 -3.93 -25.23
C ALA A 177 7.77 -2.44 -25.23
N GLY A 178 7.81 -1.81 -24.05
CA GLY A 178 8.11 -0.38 -23.86
C GLY A 178 6.91 0.55 -23.67
N HIS A 179 5.67 0.08 -23.81
CA HIS A 179 4.46 0.90 -23.73
C HIS A 179 3.64 0.69 -22.45
N GLY A 180 4.26 0.82 -21.28
CA GLY A 180 3.56 0.78 -19.98
C GLY A 180 2.40 1.78 -19.88
N LYS A 181 2.48 2.91 -20.62
CA LYS A 181 1.41 3.91 -20.73
C LYS A 181 0.12 3.34 -21.32
N SER A 182 0.21 2.49 -22.35
CA SER A 182 -0.97 1.90 -23.01
C SER A 182 -1.68 0.90 -22.09
N LEU A 183 -0.93 0.19 -21.24
CA LEU A 183 -1.52 -0.68 -20.23
C LEU A 183 -2.19 0.14 -19.12
N ASN A 184 -1.51 1.19 -18.61
CA ASN A 184 -2.07 2.08 -17.59
C ASN A 184 -3.40 2.70 -18.04
N THR A 185 -3.52 3.17 -19.29
CA THR A 185 -4.78 3.70 -19.82
C THR A 185 -5.91 2.69 -19.74
N ARG A 186 -5.63 1.39 -19.88
CA ARG A 186 -6.65 0.33 -19.82
C ARG A 186 -7.00 -0.08 -18.39
N ILE A 187 -6.02 -0.07 -17.47
CA ILE A 187 -6.27 -0.20 -16.03
C ILE A 187 -7.26 0.90 -15.62
N HIS A 188 -7.00 2.16 -15.99
CA HIS A 188 -7.88 3.27 -15.68
C HIS A 188 -9.27 3.21 -16.34
N ARG A 189 -9.47 2.33 -17.32
CA ARG A 189 -10.78 2.08 -17.95
C ARG A 189 -11.51 0.87 -17.35
N GLY A 190 -10.94 0.18 -16.36
CA GLY A 190 -11.57 -0.94 -15.67
C GLY A 190 -11.69 -2.22 -16.50
N HIS A 191 -10.84 -2.40 -17.51
CA HIS A 191 -10.88 -3.58 -18.38
C HIS A 191 -10.07 -4.78 -17.87
N LEU A 192 -9.42 -4.63 -16.72
CA LEU A 192 -8.59 -5.67 -16.13
C LEU A 192 -9.02 -5.91 -14.69
N GLU A 193 -8.87 -7.15 -14.25
CA GLU A 193 -8.90 -7.45 -12.82
C GLU A 193 -7.50 -7.13 -12.28
N GLU A 194 -7.37 -6.03 -11.55
CA GLU A 194 -6.08 -5.59 -11.04
C GLU A 194 -5.93 -5.74 -9.53
N SER A 195 -4.70 -6.00 -9.11
CA SER A 195 -4.27 -5.83 -7.73
C SER A 195 -2.98 -5.03 -7.69
N ARG A 196 -2.76 -4.30 -6.60
CA ARG A 196 -1.62 -3.38 -6.45
C ARG A 196 -0.80 -3.71 -5.22
N TRP A 197 0.50 -3.84 -5.40
CA TRP A 197 1.45 -4.05 -4.31
C TRP A 197 2.76 -3.29 -4.55
N ASN A 198 3.21 -2.55 -3.53
CA ASN A 198 4.45 -1.77 -3.58
C ASN A 198 4.57 -0.86 -4.82
N GLY A 199 3.45 -0.26 -5.24
CA GLY A 199 3.37 0.59 -6.44
C GLY A 199 3.31 -0.15 -7.78
N ILE A 200 3.42 -1.49 -7.77
CA ILE A 200 3.39 -2.34 -8.96
C ILE A 200 2.00 -2.95 -9.13
N TRP A 201 1.51 -2.96 -10.37
CA TRP A 201 0.26 -3.62 -10.73
C TRP A 201 0.50 -5.08 -11.10
N PHE A 202 -0.40 -5.94 -10.63
CA PHE A 202 -0.46 -7.36 -10.90
C PHE A 202 -1.81 -7.72 -11.49
N PHE A 203 -1.80 -8.67 -12.42
CA PHE A 203 -2.99 -9.15 -13.13
C PHE A 203 -2.99 -10.67 -13.15
N PRO A 204 -4.16 -11.32 -13.12
CA PRO A 204 -4.27 -12.72 -13.47
C PRO A 204 -3.86 -12.92 -14.94
N LEU A 205 -3.09 -13.97 -15.24
CA LEU A 205 -2.62 -14.28 -16.58
C LEU A 205 -3.81 -14.45 -17.53
N SER A 206 -4.82 -15.20 -17.11
CA SER A 206 -6.06 -15.39 -17.90
C SER A 206 -6.72 -14.07 -18.29
N SER A 207 -6.74 -13.09 -17.36
CA SER A 207 -7.32 -11.77 -17.59
C SER A 207 -6.58 -11.00 -18.68
N VAL A 208 -5.25 -11.08 -18.68
CA VAL A 208 -4.41 -10.47 -19.74
C VAL A 208 -4.54 -11.21 -21.06
N GLU A 209 -4.68 -12.53 -21.05
CA GLU A 209 -4.86 -13.33 -22.26
C GLU A 209 -6.18 -13.06 -22.97
N ARG A 210 -7.28 -12.79 -22.24
CA ARG A 210 -8.54 -12.32 -22.83
C ARG A 210 -8.38 -11.04 -23.65
N LEU A 211 -7.35 -10.24 -23.36
CA LEU A 211 -7.06 -9.02 -24.14
C LEU A 211 -6.22 -9.29 -25.39
N LYS A 212 -5.58 -10.45 -25.54
CA LYS A 212 -4.87 -10.79 -26.78
C LYS A 212 -5.89 -10.77 -27.93
N GLY A 213 -5.61 -9.99 -28.98
CA GLY A 213 -6.51 -9.84 -30.15
C GLY A 213 -7.47 -8.65 -30.09
N THR A 214 -7.91 -8.18 -28.91
CA THR A 214 -8.66 -6.91 -28.80
C THR A 214 -7.74 -5.69 -28.88
N ILE A 215 -6.43 -5.92 -28.74
CA ILE A 215 -5.42 -4.88 -28.92
C ILE A 215 -5.20 -4.70 -30.41
N GLY A 216 -5.94 -3.77 -31.01
CA GLY A 216 -5.47 -3.08 -32.18
C GLY A 216 -4.12 -2.45 -31.80
N VAL A 217 -3.02 -3.15 -32.12
CA VAL A 217 -1.69 -2.60 -32.04
C VAL A 217 -1.68 -1.51 -33.09
N GLY A 218 -2.11 -0.31 -32.70
CA GLY A 218 -1.99 0.88 -33.53
C GLY A 218 -0.52 1.17 -33.69
N ARG A 219 0.18 0.38 -34.52
CA ARG A 219 1.49 0.69 -35.07
C ARG A 219 1.31 2.00 -35.82
N GLY A 220 1.59 3.12 -35.15
CA GLY A 220 1.66 4.43 -35.77
C GLY A 220 0.44 5.35 -35.67
N ALA A 221 -0.65 5.01 -34.97
CA ALA A 221 -1.79 5.94 -34.87
C ALA A 221 -1.46 7.23 -34.09
N GLY A 222 -0.55 7.17 -33.11
CA GLY A 222 -0.09 8.37 -32.40
C GLY A 222 0.64 9.37 -33.29
N ASN A 223 1.48 8.87 -34.22
CA ASN A 223 2.22 9.73 -35.15
C ASN A 223 1.41 10.09 -36.40
N LYS A 224 0.52 9.22 -36.92
CA LYS A 224 -0.37 9.56 -38.05
C LYS A 224 -1.47 10.54 -37.66
N ILE A 225 -2.11 10.37 -36.50
CA ILE A 225 -3.14 11.32 -36.04
C ILE A 225 -2.51 12.67 -35.65
N MET A 226 -1.28 12.69 -35.12
CA MET A 226 -0.54 13.95 -34.96
C MET A 226 -0.13 14.54 -36.32
N HIS A 227 0.33 13.74 -37.29
CA HIS A 227 0.72 14.22 -38.62
C HIS A 227 -0.47 14.80 -39.39
N GLU A 228 -1.63 14.16 -39.34
CA GLU A 228 -2.87 14.64 -39.99
C GLU A 228 -3.46 15.86 -39.28
N ARG A 229 -3.42 15.93 -37.94
CA ARG A 229 -3.79 17.16 -37.21
C ARG A 229 -2.80 18.30 -37.43
N SER A 230 -1.53 18.00 -37.70
CA SER A 230 -0.53 19.01 -38.07
C SER A 230 -0.62 19.52 -39.51
N LYS A 231 -1.49 18.94 -40.35
CA LYS A 231 -1.84 19.51 -41.67
C LYS A 231 -2.91 20.59 -41.59
N VAL A 232 -3.64 20.71 -40.48
CA VAL A 232 -4.63 21.78 -40.29
C VAL A 232 -3.92 23.01 -39.73
N ILE A 233 -3.75 24.03 -40.56
CA ILE A 233 -3.25 25.35 -40.14
C ILE A 233 -4.25 25.95 -39.16
N THR A 234 -3.86 26.13 -37.91
CA THR A 234 -4.73 26.69 -36.87
C THR A 234 -4.80 28.21 -36.97
N ARG A 235 -5.78 28.84 -36.31
CA ARG A 235 -5.86 30.33 -36.21
C ARG A 235 -4.58 30.93 -35.61
N ALA A 236 -3.96 30.24 -34.65
CA ALA A 236 -2.68 30.63 -34.07
C ALA A 236 -1.55 30.59 -35.11
N ASP A 237 -1.52 29.58 -35.98
CA ASP A 237 -0.53 29.47 -37.05
C ASP A 237 -0.66 30.62 -38.07
N ARG A 238 -1.89 30.94 -38.49
CA ARG A 238 -2.15 32.09 -39.38
C ARG A 238 -1.69 33.40 -38.77
N TRP A 239 -1.98 33.59 -37.48
CA TRP A 239 -1.56 34.78 -36.77
C TRP A 239 -0.03 34.86 -36.61
N MET A 240 0.66 33.74 -36.33
CA MET A 240 2.13 33.70 -36.27
C MET A 240 2.76 34.04 -37.63
N LEU A 241 2.22 33.54 -38.73
CA LEU A 241 2.69 33.86 -40.08
C LEU A 241 2.47 35.34 -40.41
N HIS A 242 1.30 35.89 -40.12
CA HIS A 242 0.99 37.31 -40.31
C HIS A 242 1.92 38.20 -39.47
N ALA A 243 2.07 37.91 -38.18
CA ALA A 243 2.96 38.66 -37.29
C ALA A 243 4.42 38.60 -37.77
N LYS A 244 4.83 37.49 -38.38
CA LYS A 244 6.20 37.33 -38.90
C LYS A 244 6.42 38.06 -40.23
N ARG A 245 5.46 37.98 -41.16
CA ARG A 245 5.58 38.55 -42.52
C ARG A 245 5.21 40.03 -42.57
N GLU A 246 4.00 40.35 -42.13
CA GLU A 246 3.41 41.69 -42.28
C GLU A 246 3.91 42.65 -41.21
N LEU A 247 4.11 42.16 -39.98
CA LEU A 247 4.51 43.01 -38.86
C LEU A 247 6.01 42.96 -38.57
N GLY A 248 6.77 42.06 -39.20
CA GLY A 248 8.22 41.92 -39.00
C GLY A 248 8.63 41.52 -37.57
N TRP A 249 7.75 40.90 -36.79
CA TRP A 249 8.04 40.60 -35.38
C TRP A 249 9.09 39.48 -35.20
N THR A 250 9.86 39.58 -34.12
CA THR A 250 10.78 38.52 -33.70
C THR A 250 10.01 37.37 -33.05
N CYS A 251 10.55 36.15 -33.10
CA CYS A 251 9.91 34.96 -32.51
C CYS A 251 9.68 35.11 -31.01
N LYS A 252 10.59 35.83 -30.32
CA LYS A 252 10.43 36.22 -28.91
C LYS A 252 9.20 37.11 -28.68
N ARG A 253 9.00 38.14 -29.51
CA ARG A 253 7.85 39.05 -29.40
C ARG A 253 6.52 38.36 -29.73
N ILE A 254 6.53 37.47 -30.72
CA ILE A 254 5.38 36.61 -31.06
C ILE A 254 5.02 35.71 -29.87
N ALA A 255 6.02 35.04 -29.24
CA ALA A 255 5.78 34.20 -28.07
C ALA A 255 5.18 34.98 -26.89
N GLN A 256 5.69 36.17 -26.60
CA GLN A 256 5.19 37.05 -25.54
C GLN A 256 3.74 37.49 -25.78
N SER A 257 3.40 37.84 -27.02
CA SER A 257 2.05 38.31 -27.36
C SER A 257 0.99 37.20 -27.39
N MET A 258 1.38 35.93 -27.47
CA MET A 258 0.45 34.80 -27.31
C MET A 258 0.05 34.56 -25.84
N GLY A 259 0.76 35.16 -24.87
CA GLY A 259 0.40 35.15 -23.44
C GLY A 259 0.37 33.78 -22.76
N ASN A 260 0.78 32.70 -23.46
CA ASN A 260 0.67 31.33 -22.99
C ASN A 260 2.07 30.77 -22.66
N PRO A 261 2.31 30.27 -21.42
CA PRO A 261 3.63 29.78 -20.98
C PRO A 261 4.22 28.66 -21.84
N LYS A 262 3.39 27.95 -22.61
CA LYS A 262 3.83 26.85 -23.51
C LYS A 262 4.52 27.37 -24.78
N TRP A 263 4.30 28.62 -25.15
CA TRP A 263 4.94 29.25 -26.31
C TRP A 263 6.16 30.03 -25.87
N ASN A 264 7.34 29.48 -26.16
CA ASN A 264 8.61 30.19 -26.03
C ASN A 264 9.20 30.46 -27.43
N GLU A 265 10.25 31.26 -27.49
CA GLU A 265 10.91 31.64 -28.74
C GLU A 265 11.29 30.44 -29.61
N LYS A 266 11.83 29.38 -29.00
CA LYS A 266 12.23 28.15 -29.70
C LYS A 266 11.02 27.39 -30.26
N SER A 267 9.91 27.32 -29.51
CA SER A 267 8.67 26.70 -29.96
C SER A 267 8.05 27.45 -31.15
N VAL A 268 8.05 28.79 -31.11
CA VAL A 268 7.56 29.63 -32.21
C VAL A 268 8.44 29.46 -33.46
N GLN A 269 9.76 29.49 -33.30
CA GLN A 269 10.70 29.27 -34.39
C GLN A 269 10.47 27.91 -35.06
N ASN A 270 10.42 26.83 -34.29
CA ASN A 270 10.19 25.48 -34.80
C ASN A 270 8.85 25.36 -35.52
N ARG A 271 7.81 26.04 -35.04
CA ARG A 271 6.49 26.03 -35.68
C ARG A 271 6.49 26.79 -37.00
N LEU A 272 7.10 27.98 -37.05
CA LEU A 272 7.24 28.76 -38.28
C LEU A 272 8.06 28.02 -39.35
N THR A 273 9.14 27.34 -38.98
CA THR A 273 9.94 26.52 -39.92
C THR A 273 9.09 25.40 -40.53
N ARG A 274 8.26 24.72 -39.73
CA ARG A 274 7.34 23.69 -40.25
C ARG A 274 6.24 24.27 -41.16
N LEU A 275 5.74 25.47 -40.85
CA LEU A 275 4.73 26.12 -41.69
C LEU A 275 5.30 26.54 -43.05
N LYS A 276 6.57 26.97 -43.10
CA LYS A 276 7.27 27.27 -44.35
C LYS A 276 7.41 26.03 -45.25
N SER A 277 7.82 24.89 -44.70
CA SER A 277 7.89 23.66 -45.48
C SER A 277 6.53 23.22 -46.03
N PHE A 278 5.43 23.51 -45.33
CA PHE A 278 4.08 23.23 -45.83
C PHE A 278 3.66 24.13 -47.01
N GLU A 279 4.01 25.42 -46.99
CA GLU A 279 3.72 26.31 -48.13
C GLU A 279 4.55 25.92 -49.37
N GLU A 280 5.81 25.53 -49.18
CA GLU A 280 6.69 25.07 -50.26
C GLU A 280 6.24 23.74 -50.88
N GLU A 281 5.63 22.85 -50.09
CA GLU A 281 5.03 21.60 -50.57
C GLU A 281 3.66 21.82 -51.24
N GLY A 282 2.86 22.78 -50.78
CA GLY A 282 1.57 23.13 -51.37
C GLY A 282 1.69 23.70 -52.79
N CYS A 283 2.63 24.63 -53.02
CA CYS A 283 2.88 25.23 -54.35
C CYS A 283 3.34 24.22 -55.42
N LYS A 284 3.85 23.04 -55.03
CA LYS A 284 4.28 22.00 -55.98
C LYS A 284 3.11 21.16 -56.50
N HIS A 285 1.99 21.14 -55.80
CA HIS A 285 0.81 20.37 -56.19
C HIS A 285 -0.22 21.17 -56.99
N GLU A 286 -0.11 22.50 -57.04
CA GLU A 286 -0.96 23.37 -57.89
C GLU A 286 -0.37 23.66 -59.28
N ASN A 287 0.86 23.19 -59.58
CA ASN A 287 1.54 23.37 -60.86
C ASN A 287 1.70 22.07 -61.69
N LEU A 288 0.87 21.05 -61.40
CA LEU A 288 0.72 19.81 -62.17
C LEU A 288 -0.73 19.67 -62.62
#